data_AF-A0AAE0DJD5-F1
#
_entry.id   AF-A0AAE0DJD5-F1
#
_cell.length_a   1.000
_cell.length_b   1.000
_cell.length_c   1.000
_cell.angle_alpha   90.00
_cell.angle_beta   90.00
_cell.angle_gamma   90.00
#
_symmetry.space_group_name_H-M   'P 1'
#
loop_
_entity.id
_entity.type
_entity.pdbx_description
1 polymer ?
#
loop_
_entity_poly.entity_id
_entity_poly.type
_entity_poly.pdbx_seq_one_letter_code
_entity_poly.pdbx_strand_id
1 'polypeptide(L)'
;MSTHRRGAFIVIEGLDRAGKSTQHARLCQNLENQGHRVKRMRFPDRTTPIGRSIDAYLKGESQQEDHVIHLLFSANRWETAASIRTAIEEGTTVVTDRYYCSGIVYSAAKGRDDLSLKWAREPEVGLPRPDLCLFLDITPEAVAKRGGFGNEKYETSAMQKRVRELFYELMQLPDGQEIKVIDAGRGIEDVERDIMERVLRMMAQTKMTEGLESILPWNDTVHAPG
;
A
#
# COMPACT_ATOMS: atom_id res chain seq x y z
N MET A 1 -8.64 -23.82 -21.10
CA MET A 1 -8.52 -22.75 -20.09
C MET A 1 -7.96 -23.39 -18.84
N SER A 2 -6.85 -22.88 -18.31
CA SER A 2 -6.22 -23.42 -17.09
C SER A 2 -7.22 -23.36 -15.94
N THR A 3 -7.46 -24.51 -15.30
CA THR A 3 -8.33 -24.66 -14.11
C THR A 3 -7.61 -24.25 -12.83
N HIS A 4 -6.41 -23.66 -12.91
CA HIS A 4 -5.64 -23.25 -11.76
C HIS A 4 -6.06 -21.87 -11.28
N ARG A 5 -6.47 -21.81 -10.01
CA ARG A 5 -6.82 -20.59 -9.30
C ARG A 5 -5.53 -19.85 -8.90
N ARG A 6 -5.36 -18.60 -9.32
CA ARG A 6 -4.23 -17.75 -8.91
C ARG A 6 -4.33 -17.38 -7.43
N GLY A 7 -3.22 -16.93 -6.86
CA GLY A 7 -3.17 -16.30 -5.54
C GLY A 7 -3.84 -14.91 -5.54
N ALA A 8 -4.12 -14.38 -4.35
CA ALA A 8 -4.57 -13.00 -4.19
C ALA A 8 -3.38 -12.04 -4.08
N PHE A 9 -3.57 -10.77 -4.47
CA PHE A 9 -2.66 -9.69 -4.15
C PHE A 9 -3.30 -8.73 -3.14
N ILE A 10 -2.76 -8.68 -1.92
CA ILE A 10 -3.32 -7.91 -0.81
C ILE A 10 -2.28 -6.90 -0.34
N VAL A 11 -2.70 -5.65 -0.18
CA VAL A 11 -1.84 -4.56 0.32
C VAL A 11 -2.42 -4.07 1.64
N ILE A 12 -1.56 -3.85 2.63
CA ILE A 12 -1.89 -3.13 3.86
C ILE A 12 -1.23 -1.74 3.79
N GLU A 13 -2.06 -0.72 3.63
CA GLU A 13 -1.70 0.68 3.71
C GLU A 13 -2.10 1.28 5.05
N GLY A 14 -1.63 2.49 5.34
CA GLY A 14 -1.98 3.19 6.56
C GLY A 14 -0.95 4.23 6.97
N LEU A 15 -1.39 5.14 7.84
CA LEU A 15 -0.54 6.14 8.46
C LEU A 15 0.55 5.50 9.32
N ASP A 16 1.60 6.26 9.60
CA ASP A 16 2.63 5.80 10.53
C ASP A 16 2.01 5.47 11.89
N ARG A 17 2.42 4.33 12.45
CA ARG A 17 1.93 3.77 13.72
C ARG A 17 0.46 3.33 13.75
N ALA A 18 -0.17 3.20 12.59
CA ALA A 18 -1.49 2.57 12.47
C ALA A 18 -1.49 1.05 12.79
N GLY A 19 -0.33 0.42 12.96
CA GLY A 19 -0.21 -1.01 13.27
C GLY A 19 -0.03 -1.93 12.06
N LYS A 20 0.33 -1.36 10.89
CA LYS A 20 0.53 -2.09 9.62
C LYS A 20 1.42 -3.31 9.76
N SER A 21 2.65 -3.15 10.26
CA SER A 21 3.61 -4.25 10.44
C SER A 21 3.04 -5.41 11.26
N THR A 22 2.29 -5.08 12.32
CA THR A 22 1.67 -6.05 13.20
C THR A 22 0.54 -6.79 12.50
N GLN A 23 -0.36 -6.05 11.84
CA GLN A 23 -1.50 -6.64 11.14
C GLN A 23 -1.08 -7.40 9.88
N HIS A 24 -0.01 -6.98 9.21
CA HIS A 24 0.62 -7.70 8.11
C HIS A 24 1.11 -9.07 8.54
N ALA A 25 1.89 -9.13 9.64
CA ALA A 25 2.39 -10.38 10.17
C ALA A 25 1.26 -11.32 10.61
N ARG A 26 0.23 -10.77 11.30
CA ARG A 26 -0.95 -11.54 11.74
C ARG A 26 -1.78 -12.05 10.57
N LEU A 27 -2.05 -11.21 9.56
CA LEU A 27 -2.77 -11.62 8.35
C LEU A 27 -2.05 -12.77 7.63
N CYS A 28 -0.73 -12.63 7.41
CA CYS A 28 0.05 -13.67 6.76
C CYS A 28 -0.01 -14.98 7.54
N GLN A 29 0.17 -14.92 8.86
CA GLN A 29 0.12 -16.10 9.72
C GLN A 29 -1.26 -16.79 9.69
N ASN A 30 -2.35 -16.01 9.74
CA ASN A 30 -3.70 -16.56 9.68
C ASN A 30 -3.98 -17.25 8.34
N LEU A 31 -3.56 -16.65 7.23
CA LEU A 31 -3.71 -17.24 5.90
C LEU A 31 -2.90 -18.53 5.77
N GLU A 32 -1.66 -18.55 6.26
CA GLU A 32 -0.81 -19.75 6.29
C GLU A 32 -1.44 -20.86 7.16
N ASN A 33 -1.99 -20.52 8.32
CA ASN A 33 -2.69 -21.47 9.20
C ASN A 33 -3.95 -22.05 8.56
N GLN A 34 -4.56 -21.34 7.61
CA GLN A 34 -5.70 -21.80 6.80
C GLN A 34 -5.26 -22.57 5.54
N GLY A 35 -3.97 -22.85 5.38
CA GLY A 35 -3.41 -23.65 4.29
C GLY A 35 -3.09 -22.87 3.01
N HIS A 36 -3.17 -21.53 3.03
CA HIS A 36 -2.75 -20.72 1.89
C HIS A 36 -1.23 -20.62 1.79
N ARG A 37 -0.69 -20.71 0.57
CA ARG A 37 0.69 -20.30 0.29
C ARG A 37 0.75 -18.77 0.34
N VAL A 38 1.62 -18.22 1.19
CA VAL A 38 1.75 -16.77 1.37
C VAL A 38 3.18 -16.30 1.10
N LYS A 39 3.30 -15.25 0.28
CA LYS A 39 4.54 -14.50 0.09
C LYS A 39 4.41 -13.15 0.80
N ARG A 40 5.23 -12.95 1.83
CA ARG A 40 5.27 -11.74 2.65
C ARG A 40 6.23 -10.73 2.02
N MET A 41 5.79 -9.49 1.83
CA MET A 41 6.62 -8.41 1.29
C MET A 41 6.39 -7.10 2.05
N ARG A 42 7.33 -6.15 1.92
CA ARG A 42 7.21 -4.79 2.45
C ARG A 42 7.86 -3.83 1.46
N PHE A 43 7.29 -2.63 1.32
CA PHE A 43 7.89 -1.55 0.56
C PHE A 43 8.21 -0.33 1.44
N PRO A 44 9.36 0.34 1.22
CA PRO A 44 10.42 -0.03 0.28
C PRO A 44 11.13 -1.32 0.74
N ASP A 45 11.57 -2.15 -0.21
CA ASP A 45 12.51 -3.24 0.09
C ASP A 45 13.89 -2.62 0.29
N ARG A 46 14.23 -2.35 1.56
CA ARG A 46 15.47 -1.69 1.98
C ARG A 46 16.73 -2.55 1.74
N THR A 47 16.60 -3.79 1.27
CA THR A 47 17.75 -4.68 1.04
C THR A 47 18.40 -4.48 -0.33
N THR A 48 17.67 -3.94 -1.32
CA THR A 48 18.20 -3.69 -2.67
C THR A 48 19.10 -2.44 -2.71
N PRO A 49 19.94 -2.24 -3.73
CA PRO A 49 20.71 -0.99 -3.89
C PRO A 49 19.84 0.27 -3.91
N ILE A 50 18.69 0.24 -4.60
CA ILE A 50 17.71 1.33 -4.60
C ILE A 50 17.10 1.47 -3.20
N GLY A 51 16.72 0.36 -2.59
CA GLY A 51 16.20 0.27 -1.23
C GLY A 51 17.09 0.93 -0.17
N ARG A 52 18.40 0.68 -0.22
CA ARG A 52 19.38 1.30 0.68
C ARG A 52 19.47 2.81 0.49
N SER A 53 19.36 3.28 -0.76
CA SER A 53 19.35 4.73 -1.05
C SER A 53 18.09 5.40 -0.48
N ILE A 54 16.94 4.73 -0.56
CA ILE A 54 15.69 5.17 0.05
C ILE A 54 15.80 5.17 1.59
N ASP A 55 16.36 4.12 2.18
CA ASP A 55 16.54 3.99 3.63
C ASP A 55 17.39 5.14 4.20
N ALA A 56 18.53 5.44 3.57
CA ALA A 56 19.38 6.56 3.94
C ALA A 56 18.63 7.91 3.85
N TYR A 57 17.78 8.11 2.83
CA TYR A 57 16.94 9.30 2.74
C TYR A 57 15.90 9.39 3.87
N LEU A 58 15.22 8.29 4.19
CA LEU A 58 14.18 8.25 5.24
C LEU A 58 14.76 8.49 6.63
N LYS A 59 15.99 8.03 6.88
CA LYS A 59 16.75 8.28 8.12
C LYS A 59 17.37 9.68 8.18
N GLY A 60 17.30 10.46 7.09
CA GLY A 60 17.93 11.78 7.02
C GLY A 60 19.45 11.76 6.84
N GLU A 61 20.03 10.59 6.56
CA GLU A 61 21.46 10.39 6.29
C GLU A 61 21.86 10.86 4.88
N SER A 62 20.88 11.01 3.99
CA SER A 62 21.08 11.62 2.67
C SER A 62 19.97 12.62 2.33
N GLN A 63 20.32 13.60 1.50
CA GLN A 63 19.34 14.46 0.83
C GLN A 63 19.15 14.00 -0.60
N GLN A 64 17.90 14.02 -1.05
CA GLN A 64 17.50 13.69 -2.41
C GLN A 64 16.48 14.73 -2.84
N GLU A 65 16.54 15.11 -4.11
CA GLU A 65 15.49 15.91 -4.74
C GLU A 65 14.17 15.10 -4.75
N ASP A 66 13.03 15.79 -4.63
CA ASP A 66 11.75 15.15 -4.35
C ASP A 66 11.21 14.28 -5.50
N HIS A 67 11.47 14.65 -6.76
CA HIS A 67 11.15 13.81 -7.93
C HIS A 67 12.09 12.61 -7.98
N VAL A 68 13.39 12.79 -7.73
CA VAL A 68 14.37 11.69 -7.70
C VAL A 68 13.96 10.64 -6.67
N ILE A 69 13.70 11.03 -5.42
CA ILE A 69 13.33 10.06 -4.38
C ILE A 69 12.00 9.37 -4.69
N HIS A 70 11.02 10.09 -5.26
CA HIS A 70 9.76 9.49 -5.69
C HIS A 70 9.99 8.40 -6.75
N LEU A 71 10.80 8.69 -7.78
CA LEU A 71 11.14 7.74 -8.82
C LEU A 71 11.93 6.54 -8.28
N LEU A 72 12.79 6.73 -7.27
CA LEU A 72 13.47 5.62 -6.60
C LEU A 72 12.47 4.70 -5.87
N PHE A 73 11.50 5.26 -5.16
CA PHE A 73 10.42 4.46 -4.54
C PHE A 73 9.64 3.65 -5.58
N SER A 74 9.34 4.26 -6.73
CA SER A 74 8.67 3.57 -7.84
C SER A 74 9.54 2.45 -8.43
N ALA A 75 10.79 2.76 -8.75
CA ALA A 75 11.76 1.80 -9.28
C ALA A 75 11.92 0.59 -8.34
N ASN A 76 11.96 0.81 -7.02
CA ASN A 76 12.03 -0.26 -6.03
C ASN A 76 10.82 -1.21 -6.07
N ARG A 77 9.61 -0.73 -6.41
CA ARG A 77 8.45 -1.60 -6.65
C ARG A 77 8.61 -2.37 -7.96
N TRP A 78 9.08 -1.70 -9.02
CA TRP A 78 9.35 -2.35 -10.31
C TRP A 78 10.38 -3.47 -10.23
N GLU A 79 11.41 -3.37 -9.37
CA GLU A 79 12.39 -4.45 -9.10
C GLU A 79 11.71 -5.79 -8.76
N THR A 80 10.52 -5.73 -8.15
CA THR A 80 9.81 -6.92 -7.63
C THR A 80 8.55 -7.30 -8.42
N ALA A 81 8.11 -6.46 -9.37
CA ALA A 81 6.83 -6.58 -10.05
C ALA A 81 6.64 -7.94 -10.76
N ALA A 82 7.67 -8.40 -11.49
CA ALA A 82 7.65 -9.72 -12.13
C ALA A 82 7.51 -10.86 -11.11
N SER A 83 8.24 -10.76 -10.00
CA SER A 83 8.21 -11.76 -8.91
C SER A 83 6.86 -11.81 -8.19
N ILE A 84 6.12 -10.69 -8.14
CA ILE A 84 4.73 -10.66 -7.65
C ILE A 84 3.80 -11.39 -8.61
N ARG A 85 3.87 -11.08 -9.92
CA ARG A 85 3.03 -11.72 -10.95
C ARG A 85 3.22 -13.24 -10.97
N THR A 86 4.47 -13.70 -11.02
CA THR A 86 4.79 -15.14 -11.03
C THR A 86 4.26 -15.85 -9.78
N ALA A 87 4.48 -15.29 -8.58
CA ALA A 87 3.99 -15.91 -7.34
C ALA A 87 2.46 -16.07 -7.36
N ILE A 88 1.75 -15.04 -7.84
CA ILE A 88 0.30 -15.05 -7.94
C ILE A 88 -0.18 -16.07 -8.96
N GLU A 89 0.42 -16.11 -10.16
CA GLU A 89 0.08 -17.11 -11.19
C GLU A 89 0.27 -18.55 -10.70
N GLU A 90 1.27 -18.80 -9.84
CA GLU A 90 1.53 -20.10 -9.20
C GLU A 90 0.59 -20.42 -8.02
N GLY A 91 -0.42 -19.60 -7.75
CA GLY A 91 -1.38 -19.80 -6.67
C GLY A 91 -0.91 -19.29 -5.29
N THR A 92 0.21 -18.55 -5.22
CA THR A 92 0.70 -17.96 -3.96
C THR A 92 0.07 -16.60 -3.73
N THR A 93 -0.58 -16.42 -2.57
CA THR A 93 -1.09 -15.12 -2.16
C THR A 93 0.06 -14.21 -1.74
N VAL A 94 0.13 -13.01 -2.31
CA VAL A 94 1.13 -12.00 -1.96
C VAL A 94 0.49 -10.98 -1.03
N VAL A 95 1.12 -10.73 0.12
CA VAL A 95 0.66 -9.73 1.09
C VAL A 95 1.78 -8.72 1.34
N THR A 96 1.50 -7.43 1.13
CA THR A 96 2.51 -6.36 1.28
C THR A 96 2.17 -5.38 2.40
N ASP A 97 3.19 -4.95 3.15
CA ASP A 97 3.14 -3.78 4.02
C ASP A 97 3.60 -2.56 3.22
N ARG A 98 2.66 -1.64 2.93
CA ARG A 98 2.74 -0.55 1.93
C ARG A 98 2.89 -1.03 0.48
N TYR A 99 2.49 -0.18 -0.46
CA TYR A 99 2.74 -0.35 -1.89
C TYR A 99 2.67 0.99 -2.64
N TYR A 100 2.03 1.04 -3.81
CA TYR A 100 2.01 2.22 -4.68
C TYR A 100 1.20 3.39 -4.10
N CYS A 101 0.13 3.14 -3.34
CA CYS A 101 -0.69 4.19 -2.74
C CYS A 101 0.16 5.06 -1.80
N SER A 102 0.96 4.43 -0.92
CA SER A 102 1.97 5.13 -0.12
C SER A 102 2.94 5.96 -0.98
N GLY A 103 3.42 5.42 -2.09
CA GLY A 103 4.32 6.14 -3.00
C GLY A 103 3.72 7.42 -3.57
N ILE A 104 2.44 7.36 -3.97
CA ILE A 104 1.71 8.49 -4.53
C ILE A 104 1.42 9.55 -3.46
N VAL A 105 0.78 9.16 -2.35
CA VAL A 105 0.27 10.14 -1.37
C VAL A 105 1.38 10.84 -0.61
N TYR A 106 2.49 10.17 -0.28
CA TYR A 106 3.59 10.82 0.46
C TYR A 106 4.33 11.84 -0.40
N SER A 107 4.45 11.60 -1.71
CA SER A 107 5.02 12.58 -2.63
C SER A 107 4.10 13.79 -2.81
N ALA A 108 2.81 13.55 -3.08
CA ALA A 108 1.83 14.62 -3.20
C ALA A 108 1.63 15.42 -1.90
N ALA A 109 1.81 14.79 -0.74
CA ALA A 109 1.72 15.45 0.56
C ALA A 109 2.80 16.52 0.80
N LYS A 110 3.86 16.56 -0.02
CA LYS A 110 4.85 17.64 -0.01
C LYS A 110 4.29 18.98 -0.51
N GLY A 111 3.09 18.98 -1.10
CA GLY A 111 2.36 20.20 -1.44
C GLY A 111 2.92 20.95 -2.64
N ARG A 112 3.59 20.24 -3.56
CA ARG A 112 4.09 20.81 -4.82
C ARG A 112 3.17 20.43 -5.97
N ASP A 113 2.82 21.41 -6.80
CA ASP A 113 1.94 21.18 -7.96
C ASP A 113 2.56 20.24 -9.00
N ASP A 114 3.89 20.27 -9.13
CA ASP A 114 4.66 19.38 -10.01
C ASP A 114 4.83 17.94 -9.48
N LEU A 115 4.41 17.67 -8.24
CA LEU A 115 4.34 16.35 -7.61
C LEU A 115 2.91 15.95 -7.23
N SER A 116 1.92 16.36 -8.02
CA SER A 116 0.50 16.01 -7.82
C SER A 116 0.26 14.49 -7.76
N LEU A 117 -0.92 14.08 -7.25
CA LEU A 117 -1.35 12.66 -7.27
C LEU A 117 -1.28 12.06 -8.67
N LYS A 118 -1.66 12.85 -9.69
CA LYS A 118 -1.58 12.46 -11.11
C LYS A 118 -0.14 12.18 -11.51
N TRP A 119 0.76 13.14 -11.32
CA TRP A 119 2.17 12.96 -11.69
C TRP A 119 2.80 11.79 -10.95
N ALA A 120 2.55 11.69 -9.63
CA ALA A 120 3.10 10.64 -8.79
C ALA A 120 2.54 9.24 -9.09
N ARG A 121 1.41 9.14 -9.81
CA ARG A 121 0.84 7.87 -10.27
C ARG A 121 1.49 7.36 -11.54
N GLU A 122 1.96 8.24 -12.43
CA GLU A 122 2.49 7.84 -13.74
C GLU A 122 3.61 6.80 -13.66
N PRO A 123 4.61 6.91 -12.75
CA PRO A 123 5.64 5.88 -12.61
C PRO A 123 5.11 4.52 -12.15
N GLU A 124 3.92 4.46 -11.57
CA GLU A 124 3.29 3.23 -11.06
C GLU A 124 2.47 2.49 -12.12
N VAL A 125 2.14 3.14 -13.24
CA VAL A 125 1.28 2.60 -14.29
C VAL A 125 1.89 1.33 -14.89
N GLY A 126 1.14 0.23 -14.86
CA GLY A 126 1.62 -1.09 -15.33
C GLY A 126 2.15 -2.01 -14.22
N LEU A 127 2.38 -1.52 -12.99
CA LEU A 127 2.64 -2.39 -11.85
C LEU A 127 1.42 -3.30 -11.56
N PRO A 128 1.60 -4.45 -10.92
CA PRO A 128 0.52 -5.27 -10.39
C PRO A 128 -0.52 -4.45 -9.61
N ARG A 129 -1.80 -4.57 -9.93
CA ARG A 129 -2.90 -3.93 -9.20
C ARG A 129 -3.40 -4.87 -8.10
N PRO A 130 -3.52 -4.44 -6.83
CA PRO A 130 -3.98 -5.32 -5.76
C PRO A 130 -5.46 -5.67 -5.90
N ASP A 131 -5.83 -6.89 -5.55
CA ASP A 131 -7.23 -7.29 -5.44
C ASP A 131 -7.92 -6.61 -4.25
N LEU A 132 -7.13 -6.24 -3.23
CA LEU A 132 -7.59 -5.53 -2.04
C LEU A 132 -6.48 -4.68 -1.45
N CYS A 133 -6.78 -3.41 -1.18
CA CYS A 133 -5.93 -2.50 -0.43
C CYS A 133 -6.63 -2.14 0.88
N LEU A 134 -6.05 -2.50 2.02
CA LEU A 134 -6.58 -2.21 3.35
C LEU A 134 -5.91 -0.97 3.90
N PHE A 135 -6.63 0.15 3.98
CA PHE A 135 -6.12 1.38 4.58
C PHE A 135 -6.45 1.40 6.07
N LEU A 136 -5.44 1.19 6.91
CA LEU A 136 -5.55 1.31 8.37
C LEU A 136 -5.56 2.79 8.74
N ASP A 137 -6.76 3.30 8.99
CA ASP A 137 -6.98 4.67 9.39
C ASP A 137 -6.98 4.80 10.92
N ILE A 138 -6.27 5.79 11.42
CA ILE A 138 -6.17 6.05 12.85
C ILE A 138 -6.18 7.55 13.09
N THR A 139 -6.93 7.99 14.10
CA THR A 139 -6.98 9.42 14.42
C THR A 139 -5.68 9.88 15.08
N PRO A 140 -5.28 11.16 14.89
CA PRO A 140 -4.10 11.72 15.56
C PRO A 140 -4.10 11.51 17.08
N GLU A 141 -5.27 11.59 17.72
CA GLU A 141 -5.44 11.39 19.17
C GLU A 141 -5.12 9.95 19.58
N ALA A 142 -5.51 8.97 18.76
CA ALA A 142 -5.20 7.56 19.00
C ALA A 142 -3.72 7.24 18.74
N VAL A 143 -3.08 7.89 17.76
CA VAL A 143 -1.63 7.77 17.53
C VAL A 143 -0.82 8.33 18.70
N ALA A 144 -1.22 9.47 19.26
CA ALA A 144 -0.55 10.09 20.41
C ALA A 144 -0.46 9.12 21.60
N LYS A 145 -1.53 8.34 21.85
CA LYS A 145 -1.56 7.31 22.90
C LYS A 145 -0.60 6.13 22.66
N ARG A 146 -0.14 5.92 21.42
CA ARG A 146 0.82 4.87 21.01
C ARG A 146 2.27 5.35 20.97
N GLY A 147 2.56 6.52 21.55
CA GLY A 147 3.94 6.96 21.83
C GLY A 147 4.55 7.97 20.87
N GLY A 148 3.77 8.83 20.21
CA GLY A 148 4.18 10.09 19.52
C GLY A 148 5.28 10.03 18.44
N PHE A 149 5.11 10.67 17.29
CA PHE A 149 6.05 10.65 16.14
C PHE A 149 7.53 10.94 16.47
N GLY A 150 8.52 10.41 15.71
CA GLY A 150 9.88 10.92 15.89
C GLY A 150 11.13 10.23 15.34
N ASN A 151 11.10 9.24 14.45
CA ASN A 151 12.35 8.59 14.00
C ASN A 151 12.69 8.71 12.51
N GLU A 152 11.70 8.96 11.64
CA GLU A 152 11.91 9.05 10.19
C GLU A 152 11.35 10.36 9.62
N LYS A 153 11.85 10.75 8.45
CA LYS A 153 11.63 12.05 7.78
C LYS A 153 10.15 12.48 7.67
N TYR A 154 9.23 11.54 7.55
CA TYR A 154 7.80 11.82 7.33
C TYR A 154 6.92 11.62 8.56
N GLU A 155 7.51 11.27 9.72
CA GLU A 155 6.78 11.15 10.98
C GLU A 155 6.52 12.55 11.58
N THR A 156 5.69 13.36 10.93
CA THR A 156 5.19 14.64 11.48
C THR A 156 3.67 14.71 11.38
N SER A 157 3.02 15.36 12.35
CA SER A 157 1.55 15.44 12.40
C SER A 157 0.95 16.09 11.15
N ALA A 158 1.58 17.16 10.64
CA ALA A 158 1.14 17.84 9.42
C ALA A 158 1.23 16.93 8.19
N MET A 159 2.34 16.22 8.02
CA MET A 159 2.52 15.25 6.93
C MET A 159 1.47 14.14 7.00
N GLN A 160 1.26 13.53 8.17
CA GLN A 160 0.31 12.44 8.33
C GLN A 160 -1.14 12.87 8.11
N LYS A 161 -1.50 14.09 8.53
CA LYS A 161 -2.82 14.66 8.23
C LYS A 161 -3.02 14.79 6.72
N ARG A 162 -2.03 15.33 6.00
CA ARG A 162 -2.11 15.50 4.55
C ARG A 162 -2.15 14.16 3.81
N VAL A 163 -1.33 13.20 4.23
CA VAL A 163 -1.35 11.82 3.69
C VAL A 163 -2.73 11.18 3.86
N ARG A 164 -3.36 11.34 5.03
CA ARG A 164 -4.71 10.83 5.30
C ARG A 164 -5.74 11.40 4.33
N GLU A 165 -5.74 12.73 4.14
CA GLU A 165 -6.63 13.41 3.20
C GLU A 165 -6.46 12.87 1.77
N LEU A 166 -5.21 12.71 1.32
CA LEU A 166 -4.90 12.21 -0.02
C LEU A 166 -5.29 10.74 -0.22
N PHE A 167 -5.25 9.91 0.82
CA PHE A 167 -5.80 8.54 0.73
C PHE A 167 -7.31 8.55 0.47
N TYR A 168 -8.07 9.44 1.11
CA TYR A 168 -9.50 9.59 0.83
C TYR A 168 -9.78 10.12 -0.57
N GLU A 169 -8.90 10.98 -1.10
CA GLU A 169 -8.96 11.43 -2.49
C GLU A 169 -8.72 10.27 -3.47
N LEU A 170 -7.72 9.41 -3.23
CA LEU A 170 -7.50 8.21 -4.04
C LEU A 170 -8.71 7.26 -4.04
N MET A 171 -9.45 7.18 -2.93
CA MET A 171 -10.68 6.35 -2.86
C MET A 171 -11.80 6.86 -3.76
N GLN A 172 -11.77 8.12 -4.20
CA GLN A 172 -12.78 8.66 -5.13
C GLN A 172 -12.49 8.31 -6.58
N LEU A 173 -11.27 7.86 -6.91
CA LEU A 173 -10.89 7.44 -8.25
C LEU A 173 -11.59 6.12 -8.64
N PRO A 174 -11.69 5.78 -9.94
CA PRO A 174 -12.46 4.61 -10.38
C PRO A 174 -11.93 3.28 -9.81
N ASP A 175 -10.61 3.17 -9.62
CA ASP A 175 -9.95 2.03 -8.98
C ASP A 175 -9.83 2.17 -7.46
N GLY A 176 -10.24 3.32 -6.90
CA GLY A 176 -10.30 3.57 -5.45
C GLY A 176 -11.24 2.63 -4.71
N GLN A 177 -12.16 1.96 -5.41
CA GLN A 177 -13.07 0.96 -4.85
C GLN A 177 -12.35 -0.23 -4.18
N GLU A 178 -11.10 -0.52 -4.55
CA GLU A 178 -10.27 -1.57 -3.94
C GLU A 178 -9.70 -1.17 -2.59
N ILE A 179 -9.66 0.13 -2.29
CA ILE A 179 -9.19 0.67 -1.03
C ILE A 179 -10.32 0.60 -0.01
N LYS A 180 -10.15 -0.24 1.01
CA LYS A 180 -11.10 -0.45 2.10
C LYS A 180 -10.51 0.07 3.40
N VAL A 181 -11.23 1.02 4.02
CA VAL A 181 -10.86 1.60 5.32
C VAL A 181 -11.09 0.59 6.44
N ILE A 182 -10.08 0.44 7.30
CA ILE A 182 -10.12 -0.29 8.57
C ILE A 182 -9.91 0.73 9.70
N ASP A 183 -10.80 0.74 10.69
CA ASP A 183 -10.61 1.56 11.89
C ASP A 183 -9.52 0.95 12.78
N ALA A 184 -8.30 1.47 12.63
CA ALA A 184 -7.13 1.04 13.37
C ALA A 184 -7.01 1.68 14.77
N GLY A 185 -7.98 2.51 15.17
CA GLY A 185 -8.11 3.04 16.53
C GLY A 185 -8.60 1.99 17.55
N ARG A 186 -9.15 0.87 17.06
CA ARG A 186 -9.65 -0.24 17.88
C ARG A 186 -8.53 -1.12 18.46
N GLY A 187 -8.93 -2.10 19.27
CA GLY A 187 -8.04 -3.14 19.80
C GLY A 187 -7.42 -3.98 18.68
N ILE A 188 -6.21 -4.49 18.92
CA ILE A 188 -5.44 -5.21 17.91
C ILE A 188 -6.16 -6.47 17.38
N GLU A 189 -6.88 -7.22 18.23
CA GLU A 189 -7.70 -8.37 17.83
C GLU A 189 -8.94 -7.96 17.01
N ASP A 190 -9.54 -6.81 17.32
CA ASP A 190 -10.68 -6.30 16.58
C ASP A 190 -10.29 -5.87 15.16
N VAL A 191 -9.15 -5.20 15.04
CA VAL A 191 -8.56 -4.81 13.75
C VAL A 191 -8.21 -6.04 12.93
N GLU A 192 -7.59 -7.05 13.54
CA GLU A 192 -7.28 -8.32 12.89
C GLU A 192 -8.53 -9.01 12.34
N ARG A 193 -9.62 -9.03 13.13
CA ARG A 193 -10.89 -9.65 12.73
C ARG A 193 -11.51 -8.93 11.51
N ASP A 194 -11.53 -7.60 11.50
CA ASP A 194 -12.06 -6.82 10.35
C ASP A 194 -11.19 -7.04 9.09
N ILE A 195 -9.86 -7.05 9.23
CA ILE A 195 -8.93 -7.35 8.15
C ILE A 195 -9.21 -8.75 7.57
N MET A 196 -9.30 -9.77 8.42
CA MET A 196 -9.56 -11.14 8.00
C MET A 196 -10.93 -11.28 7.31
N GLU A 197 -11.98 -10.66 7.85
CA GLU A 197 -13.31 -10.70 7.24
C GLU A 197 -13.29 -10.15 5.81
N ARG A 198 -12.62 -9.01 5.60
CA ARG A 198 -12.55 -8.37 4.27
C ARG A 198 -11.72 -9.18 3.28
N VAL A 199 -10.59 -9.74 3.74
CA VAL A 199 -9.73 -10.59 2.90
C VAL A 199 -10.50 -11.83 2.46
N LEU A 200 -11.12 -12.55 3.39
CA LEU A 200 -11.86 -13.78 3.06
C LEU A 200 -13.07 -13.50 2.17
N ARG A 201 -13.79 -12.39 2.42
CA ARG A 201 -14.90 -11.96 1.57
C ARG A 201 -14.43 -11.67 0.14
N MET A 202 -13.34 -10.91 -0.01
CA MET A 202 -12.76 -10.62 -1.33
C MET A 202 -12.30 -11.91 -2.03
N MET A 203 -11.57 -12.79 -1.34
CA MET A 203 -11.11 -14.06 -1.91
C MET A 203 -12.25 -14.97 -2.36
N ALA A 204 -13.42 -14.91 -1.70
CA ALA A 204 -14.62 -15.65 -2.07
C ALA A 204 -15.35 -15.03 -3.28
N GLN A 205 -15.38 -13.70 -3.40
CA GLN A 205 -16.10 -12.97 -4.45
C GLN A 205 -15.31 -12.85 -5.75
N THR A 206 -14.01 -12.60 -5.65
CA THR A 206 -13.15 -12.47 -6.81
C THR A 206 -12.93 -13.86 -7.41
N LYS A 207 -13.39 -14.04 -8.65
CA LYS A 207 -13.02 -15.19 -9.45
C LYS A 207 -11.52 -15.09 -9.73
N MET A 208 -10.72 -15.70 -8.86
CA MET A 208 -9.26 -15.86 -9.00
C MET A 208 -8.87 -16.78 -10.18
N THR A 209 -9.69 -16.77 -11.21
CA THR A 209 -9.52 -17.41 -12.52
C THR A 209 -9.12 -16.38 -13.58
N GLU A 210 -9.33 -15.09 -13.32
CA GLU A 210 -8.88 -13.99 -14.17
C GLU A 210 -7.43 -13.61 -13.81
N GLY A 211 -6.69 -13.06 -14.78
CA GLY A 211 -5.32 -12.60 -14.56
C GLY A 211 -5.25 -11.45 -13.55
N LEU A 212 -4.08 -11.24 -12.96
CA LEU A 212 -3.85 -10.08 -12.10
C LEU A 212 -3.82 -8.81 -12.94
N GLU A 213 -4.64 -7.84 -12.56
CA GLU A 213 -4.70 -6.57 -13.27
C GLU A 213 -3.45 -5.71 -13.07
N SER A 214 -3.35 -4.63 -13.84
CA SER A 214 -2.27 -3.66 -13.77
C SER A 214 -2.81 -2.29 -13.41
N ILE A 215 -2.02 -1.50 -12.67
CA ILE A 215 -2.37 -0.12 -12.30
C ILE A 215 -2.62 0.68 -13.59
N LEU A 216 -3.79 1.32 -13.65
CA LEU A 216 -4.23 2.10 -14.80
C LEU A 216 -3.65 3.53 -14.77
N PRO A 217 -3.53 4.20 -15.93
CA PRO A 217 -3.24 5.63 -15.97
C PRO A 217 -4.22 6.47 -15.15
N TRP A 218 -3.83 7.68 -14.78
CA TRP A 218 -4.74 8.63 -14.13
C TRP A 218 -5.94 8.94 -15.04
N ASN A 219 -7.15 8.98 -14.47
CA ASN A 219 -8.36 9.30 -15.22
C ASN A 219 -8.94 10.65 -14.77
N ASP A 220 -8.84 11.65 -15.64
CA ASP A 220 -9.31 13.02 -15.38
C ASP A 220 -10.84 13.15 -15.31
N THR A 221 -11.60 12.15 -15.76
CA THR A 221 -13.07 12.23 -15.86
C THR A 221 -13.81 12.23 -14.51
N VAL A 222 -13.11 11.95 -13.40
CA VAL A 222 -13.70 11.95 -12.04
C VAL A 222 -13.75 13.35 -11.42
N HIS A 223 -12.98 14.31 -11.96
CA HIS A 223 -12.91 15.68 -11.43
C HIS A 223 -13.58 16.72 -12.34
N ALA A 224 -14.39 16.32 -13.33
CA ALA A 224 -15.21 17.28 -14.04
C ALA A 224 -16.33 17.76 -13.08
N PRO A 225 -16.36 19.03 -12.67
CA PRO A 225 -17.54 19.55 -11.97
C PRO A 225 -18.70 19.50 -12.96
N GLY A 226 -19.73 18.73 -12.63
CA GLY A 226 -21.06 18.85 -13.23
C GLY A 226 -21.74 20.13 -12.79
#